data_AF-A0A7J3K8X7-F1
#
_entry.id   AF-A0A7J3K8X7-F1
#
_cell.length_a   1.000
_cell.length_b   1.000
_cell.length_c   1.000
_cell.angle_alpha   90.00
_cell.angle_beta   90.00
_cell.angle_gamma   90.00
#
_symmetry.space_group_name_H-M   'P 1'
#
loop_
_entity.id
_entity.type
_entity.pdbx_description
1 polymer ?
#
loop_
_entity_poly.entity_id
_entity_poly.type
_entity_poly.pdbx_seq_one_letter_code
_entity_poly.pdbx_strand_id
1 'polypeptide(L)'
;MAKIVLIYAPDLSNPDERRKVMDIIEKMKTKSRIEIFSENCFIMNSIQLSLQLIKKVKEVLSNGRILYLNVEDSELRRWPE
;
A
#
# COMPACT_ATOMS: atom_id res chain seq x y z
N MET A 1 0.64 -18.29 -2.53
CA MET A 1 1.56 -17.45 -1.73
C MET A 1 0.73 -16.33 -1.12
N ALA A 2 0.95 -15.94 0.14
CA ALA A 2 0.19 -14.83 0.71
C ALA A 2 0.61 -13.51 0.04
N LYS A 3 -0.38 -12.74 -0.45
CA LYS A 3 -0.21 -11.38 -0.97
C LYS A 3 -0.68 -10.42 0.11
N ILE A 4 0.01 -9.30 0.21
CA ILE A 4 -0.40 -8.23 1.09
C ILE A 4 -1.17 -7.21 0.28
N VAL A 5 -2.35 -6.90 0.77
CA VAL A 5 -3.14 -5.76 0.32
C VAL A 5 -2.95 -4.67 1.35
N LEU A 6 -2.34 -3.58 0.93
CA LEU A 6 -2.14 -2.39 1.72
C LEU A 6 -3.17 -1.35 1.26
N ILE A 7 -4.21 -1.21 2.08
CA ILE A 7 -5.24 -0.20 1.91
C ILE A 7 -4.87 0.93 2.84
N TYR A 8 -4.19 1.95 2.34
CA TYR A 8 -3.96 3.14 3.14
C TYR A 8 -5.14 4.08 2.88
N ALA A 9 -5.80 4.53 3.92
CA ALA A 9 -6.91 5.49 3.81
C ALA A 9 -6.41 6.79 4.44
N PRO A 10 -5.70 7.63 3.67
CA PRO A 10 -5.47 8.98 4.14
C PRO A 10 -6.82 9.70 4.10
N ASP A 11 -7.08 10.46 5.16
CA ASP A 11 -7.83 11.69 4.98
C ASP A 11 -6.97 12.59 4.08
N LEU A 12 -7.17 12.48 2.76
CA LEU A 12 -6.37 13.13 1.71
C LEU A 12 -6.65 14.63 1.58
N SER A 13 -7.24 15.25 2.59
CA SER A 13 -7.42 16.70 2.68
C SER A 13 -6.08 17.45 2.66
N ASN A 14 -4.97 16.79 3.01
CA ASN A 14 -3.61 17.34 2.89
C ASN A 14 -2.89 16.89 1.58
N PRO A 15 -2.76 17.76 0.56
CA PRO A 15 -2.11 17.41 -0.70
C PRO A 15 -0.59 17.15 -0.59
N ASP A 16 0.09 17.72 0.41
CA ASP A 16 1.53 17.52 0.61
C ASP A 16 1.85 16.12 1.14
N GLU A 17 1.04 15.64 2.09
CA GLU A 17 1.15 14.26 2.59
C GLU A 17 0.88 13.26 1.48
N ARG A 18 -0.15 13.51 0.66
CA ARG A 18 -0.46 12.69 -0.53
C ARG A 18 0.75 12.56 -1.44
N ARG A 19 1.38 13.68 -1.80
CA ARG A 19 2.54 13.71 -2.69
C ARG A 19 3.70 12.90 -2.12
N LYS A 20 4.03 13.10 -0.85
CA LYS A 20 5.12 12.38 -0.16
C LYS A 20 4.86 10.88 -0.10
N VAL A 21 3.62 10.46 0.15
CA VAL A 21 3.24 9.04 0.15
C VAL A 21 3.44 8.44 -1.25
N MET A 22 2.93 9.10 -2.29
CA MET A 22 3.11 8.66 -3.69
C MET A 22 4.59 8.54 -4.08
N ASP A 23 5.43 9.49 -3.68
CA ASP A 23 6.88 9.42 -3.90
C ASP A 23 7.52 8.20 -3.21
N ILE A 24 7.06 7.82 -2.02
CA ILE A 24 7.53 6.62 -1.32
C ILE A 24 7.13 5.36 -2.10
N ILE A 25 5.89 5.30 -2.60
CA ILE A 25 5.36 4.15 -3.35
C ILE A 25 6.12 3.99 -4.67
N GLU A 26 6.33 5.05 -5.41
CA GLU A 26 7.12 5.03 -6.66
C GLU A 26 8.56 4.54 -6.42
N LYS A 27 9.21 5.02 -5.35
CA LYS A 27 10.53 4.49 -4.97
C LYS A 27 10.49 2.99 -4.66
N MET A 28 9.41 2.49 -4.05
CA MET A 28 9.27 1.07 -3.72
C MET A 28 8.95 0.19 -4.94
N LYS A 29 8.28 0.72 -5.97
CA LYS A 29 8.04 0.00 -7.24
C LYS A 29 9.34 -0.45 -7.93
N THR A 30 10.42 0.31 -7.78
CA THR A 30 11.73 -0.09 -8.33
C THR A 30 12.31 -1.36 -7.69
N LYS A 31 11.84 -1.72 -6.49
CA LYS A 31 12.36 -2.84 -5.69
C LYS A 31 11.40 -4.03 -5.62
N SER A 32 10.15 -3.87 -6.06
CA SER A 32 9.10 -4.87 -5.92
C SER A 32 8.02 -4.69 -6.96
N ARG A 33 7.34 -5.79 -7.29
CA ARG A 33 6.11 -5.74 -8.05
C ARG A 33 4.99 -5.22 -7.14
N ILE A 34 4.64 -3.95 -7.31
CA ILE A 34 3.48 -3.30 -6.67
C ILE A 34 2.39 -3.16 -7.72
N GLU A 35 1.23 -3.75 -7.45
CA GLU A 35 0.04 -3.61 -8.28
C GLU A 35 -0.86 -2.54 -7.64
N ILE A 36 -1.20 -1.49 -8.40
CA ILE A 36 -2.13 -0.45 -7.95
C ILE A 36 -3.53 -0.92 -8.27
N PHE A 37 -4.32 -1.24 -7.24
CA PHE A 37 -5.70 -1.67 -7.39
C PHE A 37 -6.68 -0.48 -7.44
N SER A 38 -6.41 0.55 -6.64
CA SER A 38 -7.12 1.82 -6.69
C SER A 38 -6.19 2.94 -6.23
N GLU A 39 -6.66 4.19 -6.29
CA GLU A 39 -5.89 5.36 -5.88
C GLU A 39 -5.25 5.22 -4.49
N ASN A 40 -5.90 4.47 -3.60
CA ASN A 40 -5.50 4.29 -2.21
C ASN A 40 -5.28 2.82 -1.80
N CYS A 41 -5.14 1.94 -2.78
CA CYS A 41 -5.00 0.50 -2.56
C CYS A 41 -3.86 -0.07 -3.39
N PHE A 42 -2.88 -0.66 -2.69
CA PHE A 42 -1.73 -1.31 -3.31
C PHE A 42 -1.64 -2.76 -2.90
N ILE A 43 -1.24 -3.60 -3.85
CA ILE A 43 -1.03 -5.01 -3.64
C ILE A 43 0.46 -5.30 -3.81
N MET A 44 1.05 -5.97 -2.82
CA MET A 44 2.46 -6.34 -2.79
C MET A 44 2.58 -7.84 -2.47
N ASN A 45 3.54 -8.51 -3.11
CA ASN A 45 3.80 -9.94 -2.88
C ASN A 45 4.93 -10.23 -1.87
N SER A 46 5.41 -9.19 -1.18
CA SER A 46 6.53 -9.29 -0.23
C SER A 46 6.17 -8.69 1.12
N ILE A 47 6.15 -9.53 2.17
CA ILE A 47 5.86 -9.13 3.54
C ILE A 47 6.86 -8.10 4.06
N GLN A 48 8.15 -8.36 3.84
CA GLN A 48 9.21 -7.48 4.31
C GLN A 48 9.11 -6.09 3.67
N LEU A 49 8.91 -6.02 2.35
CA LEU A 49 8.81 -4.74 1.64
C LEU A 49 7.52 -3.99 2.00
N SER A 50 6.44 -4.71 2.26
CA SER A 50 5.19 -4.11 2.74
C SER A 50 5.35 -3.48 4.12
N LEU A 51 5.99 -4.16 5.07
CA LEU A 51 6.28 -3.60 6.39
C LEU A 51 7.19 -2.36 6.32
N GLN A 52 8.18 -2.37 5.41
CA GLN A 52 9.02 -1.20 5.16
C GLN A 52 8.22 -0.02 4.57
N LEU A 53 7.30 -0.29 3.64
CA LEU A 53 6.41 0.72 3.07
C LEU A 53 5.53 1.33 4.17
N ILE A 54 4.88 0.50 4.99
CA ILE A 54 4.04 0.95 6.13
C ILE A 54 4.83 1.89 7.04
N LYS A 55 6.06 1.49 7.42
CA LYS A 55 6.90 2.30 8.30
C LYS A 55 7.15 3.69 7.72
N LYS A 56 7.58 3.77 6.45
CA LYS A 56 7.86 5.04 5.76
C LYS A 56 6.62 5.90 5.57
N VAL A 57 5.47 5.29 5.25
CA VAL A 57 4.22 6.01 5.07
C VAL A 57 3.73 6.57 6.41
N LYS A 58 3.86 5.82 7.52
CA LYS A 58 3.55 6.32 8.87
C LYS A 58 4.41 7.50 9.32
N GLU A 59 5.66 7.59 8.86
CA GLU A 59 6.54 8.73 9.17
C GLU A 59 6.08 10.04 8.51
N VAL A 60 5.24 9.94 7.47
CA VAL A 60 4.73 11.09 6.71
C VAL A 60 3.31 11.46 7.10
N LEU A 61 2.47 10.47 7.40
CA LEU A 61 1.06 10.69 7.75
C LEU A 61 0.94 11.27 9.16
N SER A 62 0.30 12.44 9.27
CA SER A 62 0.03 13.07 10.57
C SER A 62 -1.18 12.46 11.28
N ASN A 63 -2.26 12.18 10.52
CA ASN A 63 -3.53 11.63 11.04
C ASN A 63 -4.09 10.46 10.18
N GLY A 64 -3.38 10.02 9.15
CA GLY A 64 -3.85 8.98 8.24
C GLY A 64 -3.86 7.58 8.87
N ARG A 65 -4.82 6.74 8.45
CA ARG A 65 -4.88 5.32 8.87
C ARG A 65 -4.36 4.43 7.75
N ILE A 66 -3.60 3.41 8.14
CA ILE A 66 -3.13 2.36 7.22
C ILE A 66 -3.79 1.07 7.63
N LEU A 67 -4.60 0.50 6.74
CA LEU A 67 -5.12 -0.85 6.84
C LEU A 67 -4.19 -1.79 6.08
N TYR A 68 -3.71 -2.81 6.79
CA TYR A 68 -2.88 -3.86 6.25
C TYR A 68 -3.66 -5.16 6.31
N LEU A 69 -3.82 -5.81 5.16
CA LEU A 69 -4.47 -7.10 5.02
C LEU A 69 -3.49 -8.09 4.42
N ASN A 70 -3.36 -9.25 5.05
CA ASN A 70 -2.66 -10.37 4.45
C ASN A 70 -3.72 -11.29 3.85
N VAL A 71 -3.70 -11.47 2.54
CA VAL A 71 -4.70 -12.20 1.78
C VAL A 71 -4.00 -13.31 1.03
N GLU A 72 -4.53 -14.53 1.06
CA GLU A 72 -3.97 -15.59 0.23
C GLU A 72 -4.23 -15.32 -1.25
N ASP A 73 -3.26 -15.60 -2.13
CA ASP A 73 -3.42 -15.37 -3.58
C ASP A 73 -4.61 -16.14 -4.18
N SER A 74 -5.03 -17.25 -3.55
CA SER A 74 -6.25 -18.00 -3.88
C SER A 74 -7.53 -17.18 -3.70
N GLU A 75 -7.58 -16.29 -2.72
CA GLU A 75 -8.75 -15.46 -2.41
C GLU A 75 -8.84 -14.24 -3.35
N LEU A 76 -7.72 -13.67 -3.78
CA LEU A 76 -7.70 -12.54 -4.72
C LEU A 76 -8.17 -12.92 -6.13
N ARG A 77 -7.89 -14.15 -6.59
CA ARG A 77 -8.32 -14.64 -7.91
C ARG A 77 -9.82 -14.98 -7.98
N ARG A 78 -10.52 -15.00 -6.85
CA ARG A 78 -11.94 -15.34 -6.74
C ARG A 78 -12.85 -14.12 -6.65
N TRP A 79 -12.29 -12.91 -6.59
CA TRP A 79 -13.08 -11.69 -6.57
C TRP A 79 -13.72 -11.47 -7.96
N PRO A 80 -15.05 -11.30 -8.05
CA PRO A 80 -15.72 -11.13 -9.33
C PRO A 80 -15.20 -9.89 -10.07
N GLU A 81 -15.01 -10.05 -11.38
CA GLU A 81 -14.74 -8.99 -12.36
C GLU A 81 -15.79 -7.86 -12.29
#